data_AF-A0A530LLP8-F1
#
_entry.id   AF-A0A530LLP8-F1
#
_cell.length_a   1.000
_cell.length_b   1.000
_cell.length_c   1.000
_cell.angle_alpha   90.00
_cell.angle_beta   90.00
_cell.angle_gamma   90.00
#
_symmetry.space_group_name_H-M   'P 1'
#
loop_
_entity.id
_entity.type
_entity.pdbx_description
1 polymer ?
#
loop_
_entity_poly.entity_id
_entity_poly.type
_entity_poly.pdbx_seq_one_letter_code
_entity_poly.pdbx_strand_id
1 'polypeptide(L)'
;MLAKQQSFKLDSTPYFVLAKPRKDGQWDVSVDVSPKGSVDFVGPEGPQHIDFSISNNKFTGIYDPDLAAFVNASGSTSGVTMSVKSPLQNVEASADGGAGSLSATKSANGGIDFAYSQTMTGFAETVRLDDPKSGLKFSYNVKSPHAAVDATGKGMRTKPLLDLLAFAVANEDEAKLKANQAEFKSRLLAALPLWERIDGTYSFKDFVVETQLGNFGATQLSTAVGMDGILQNGQIAYAIKATGLTLPQQMLPDGYRPQLRRRQHRSGQHGEENHRNP
;
A
#
# COMPACT_ATOMS: atom_id res chain seq x y z
N MET A 1 13.80 28.70 5.52
CA MET A 1 14.11 28.13 6.86
C MET A 1 14.27 26.63 6.70
N LEU A 2 15.49 26.09 6.78
CA LEU A 2 15.63 24.64 6.97
C LEU A 2 15.22 24.33 8.42
N ALA A 3 14.28 23.41 8.60
CA ALA A 3 13.94 22.89 9.93
C ALA A 3 15.22 22.40 10.60
N LYS A 4 15.43 22.78 11.87
CA LYS A 4 16.42 22.13 12.75
C LYS A 4 16.23 20.63 12.56
N GLN A 5 17.30 19.95 12.11
CA GLN A 5 17.31 18.51 11.93
C GLN A 5 16.87 17.88 13.27
N GLN A 6 15.60 17.49 13.35
CA GLN A 6 15.11 16.69 14.46
C GLN A 6 15.97 15.42 14.47
N SER A 7 16.43 15.02 15.66
CA SER A 7 17.33 13.89 15.81
C SER A 7 16.74 12.66 15.12
N PHE A 8 17.29 12.29 13.98
CA PHE A 8 16.90 11.11 13.19
C PHE A 8 18.06 10.12 13.25
N LYS A 9 17.80 8.89 13.66
CA LYS A 9 18.77 7.81 13.67
C LYS A 9 18.16 6.58 13.01
N LEU A 10 18.89 6.00 12.07
CA LEU A 10 18.56 4.75 11.41
C LEU A 10 19.66 3.73 11.73
N ASP A 11 19.27 2.58 12.26
CA ASP A 11 20.10 1.38 12.38
C ASP A 11 19.47 0.29 11.52
N SER A 12 20.24 -0.35 10.65
CA SER A 12 19.71 -1.45 9.84
C SER A 12 20.81 -2.41 9.41
N THR A 13 20.45 -3.68 9.28
CA THR A 13 21.32 -4.66 8.62
C THR A 13 21.59 -4.25 7.18
N PRO A 14 22.83 -4.45 6.67
CA PRO A 14 23.15 -4.20 5.28
C PRO A 14 22.17 -4.90 4.33
N TYR A 15 21.75 -4.17 3.29
CA TYR A 15 20.90 -4.69 2.24
C TYR A 15 21.73 -4.90 0.98
N PHE A 16 21.64 -6.10 0.39
CA PHE A 16 22.42 -6.48 -0.78
C PHE A 16 21.49 -6.79 -1.94
N VAL A 17 21.87 -6.27 -3.12
CA VAL A 17 21.22 -6.56 -4.39
C VAL A 17 22.28 -7.11 -5.33
N LEU A 18 22.04 -8.29 -5.89
CA LEU A 18 22.88 -8.83 -6.94
C LEU A 18 22.27 -8.45 -8.30
N ALA A 19 23.05 -7.80 -9.15
CA ALA A 19 22.66 -7.48 -10.51
C ALA A 19 23.68 -8.09 -11.48
N LYS A 20 23.18 -8.82 -12.49
CA LYS A 20 24.00 -9.47 -13.50
C LYS A 20 23.52 -9.05 -14.89
N PRO A 21 24.42 -8.54 -15.75
CA PRO A 21 24.05 -8.17 -17.11
C PRO A 21 23.74 -9.41 -17.95
N ARG A 22 22.76 -9.28 -18.83
CA ARG A 22 22.36 -10.29 -19.82
C ARG A 22 22.84 -9.89 -21.21
N LYS A 23 22.85 -10.85 -22.15
CA LYS A 23 23.30 -10.61 -23.53
C LYS A 23 22.35 -9.70 -24.33
N ASP A 24 21.10 -9.63 -23.92
CA ASP A 24 20.03 -8.83 -24.52
C ASP A 24 20.01 -7.37 -24.00
N GLY A 25 20.97 -6.98 -23.15
CA GLY A 25 21.06 -5.64 -22.57
C GLY A 25 20.24 -5.46 -21.27
N GLN A 26 19.44 -6.46 -20.91
CA GLN A 26 18.68 -6.48 -19.65
C GLN A 26 19.55 -6.98 -18.48
N TRP A 27 19.01 -6.94 -17.26
CA TRP A 27 19.72 -7.31 -16.05
C TRP A 27 18.91 -8.29 -15.22
N ASP A 28 19.51 -9.43 -14.88
CA ASP A 28 18.97 -10.30 -13.83
C ASP A 28 19.27 -9.63 -12.48
N VAL A 29 18.24 -9.38 -11.69
CA VAL A 29 18.35 -8.78 -10.36
C VAL A 29 17.80 -9.77 -9.34
N SER A 30 18.55 -9.99 -8.26
CA SER A 30 18.10 -10.83 -7.16
C SER A 30 18.44 -10.26 -5.79
N VAL A 31 17.55 -10.49 -4.83
CA VAL A 31 17.73 -10.20 -3.41
C VAL A 31 17.43 -11.48 -2.63
N ASP A 32 18.27 -11.80 -1.67
CA ASP A 32 18.01 -12.83 -0.65
C ASP A 32 18.62 -12.34 0.66
N VAL A 33 17.81 -11.60 1.42
CA VAL A 33 18.22 -10.96 2.68
C VAL A 33 17.10 -11.03 3.70
N SER A 34 17.42 -10.88 4.98
CA SER A 34 16.43 -10.77 6.06
C SER A 34 16.67 -9.48 6.82
N PRO A 35 16.21 -8.34 6.29
CA PRO A 35 16.55 -7.05 6.86
C PRO A 35 15.86 -6.86 8.21
N LYS A 36 16.58 -6.25 9.14
CA LYS A 36 16.05 -5.78 10.41
C LYS A 36 16.70 -4.47 10.77
N GLY A 37 16.02 -3.67 11.57
CA GLY A 37 16.54 -2.38 11.97
C GLY A 37 15.61 -1.62 12.88
N SER A 38 16.02 -0.41 13.21
CA SER A 38 15.24 0.54 13.96
C SER A 38 15.41 1.97 13.48
N VAL A 39 14.40 2.78 13.72
CA VAL A 39 14.37 4.21 13.42
C VAL A 39 13.96 4.97 14.66
N ASP A 40 14.80 5.91 15.07
CA ASP A 40 14.49 6.90 16.11
C ASP A 40 14.27 8.27 15.47
N PHE A 41 13.19 8.95 15.84
CA PHE A 41 13.00 10.36 15.50
C PHE A 41 12.16 11.11 16.53
N VAL A 42 12.16 12.45 16.47
CA VAL A 42 11.32 13.28 17.36
C VAL A 42 10.21 13.92 16.54
N GLY A 43 8.98 13.45 16.72
CA GLY A 43 7.79 14.02 16.10
C GLY A 43 7.15 15.14 16.93
N PRO A 44 6.03 15.73 16.46
CA PRO A 44 5.29 16.77 17.18
C PRO A 44 4.82 16.36 18.58
N GLU A 45 4.60 15.06 18.78
CA GLU A 45 4.08 14.46 20.02
C GLU A 45 5.19 13.92 20.93
N GLY A 46 6.46 14.00 20.50
CA GLY A 46 7.63 13.54 21.24
C GLY A 46 8.45 12.47 20.49
N PRO A 47 9.39 11.82 21.19
CA PRO A 47 10.25 10.79 20.62
C PRO A 47 9.46 9.57 20.15
N GLN A 48 9.79 9.07 18.96
CA GLN A 48 9.22 7.86 18.38
C GLN A 48 10.33 6.87 18.08
N HIS A 49 10.05 5.60 18.37
CA HIS A 49 10.93 4.48 18.07
C HIS A 49 10.18 3.47 17.22
N ILE A 50 10.79 3.04 16.12
CA ILE A 50 10.25 2.01 15.24
C ILE A 50 11.26 0.87 15.19
N ASP A 51 10.84 -0.35 15.51
CA ASP A 51 11.58 -1.57 15.20
C ASP A 51 10.92 -2.29 14.02
N PHE A 52 11.70 -2.87 13.12
CA PHE A 52 11.17 -3.71 12.05
C PHE A 52 12.05 -4.93 11.79
N SER A 53 11.42 -5.99 11.30
CA SER A 53 12.14 -7.14 10.74
C SER A 53 11.36 -7.79 9.60
N ILE A 54 12.08 -8.30 8.60
CA ILE A 54 11.55 -9.05 7.49
C ILE A 54 12.36 -10.34 7.37
N SER A 55 11.68 -11.47 7.40
CA SER A 55 12.27 -12.81 7.33
C SER A 55 12.25 -13.35 5.91
N ASN A 56 13.37 -13.94 5.49
CA ASN A 56 13.52 -14.62 4.20
C ASN A 56 13.01 -13.79 3.01
N ASN A 57 13.37 -12.51 2.95
CA ASN A 57 12.95 -11.65 1.85
C ASN A 57 13.73 -12.02 0.59
N LYS A 58 13.01 -12.61 -0.36
CA LYS A 58 13.52 -13.03 -1.65
C LYS A 58 12.87 -12.22 -2.75
N PHE A 59 13.67 -11.81 -3.71
CA PHE A 59 13.20 -11.15 -4.93
C PHE A 59 14.05 -11.63 -6.10
N THR A 60 13.41 -11.84 -7.24
CA THR A 60 14.09 -12.05 -8.53
C THR A 60 13.33 -11.29 -9.60
N GLY A 61 14.03 -10.63 -10.51
CA GLY A 61 13.39 -9.97 -11.63
C GLY A 61 14.36 -9.67 -12.77
N ILE A 62 13.81 -9.42 -13.94
CA ILE A 62 14.55 -8.96 -15.11
C ILE A 62 14.26 -7.48 -15.31
N TYR A 63 15.29 -6.65 -15.11
CA TYR A 63 15.24 -5.22 -15.32
C TYR A 63 15.66 -4.87 -16.75
N ASP A 64 14.84 -4.08 -17.43
CA ASP A 64 15.11 -3.55 -18.75
C ASP A 64 15.45 -2.04 -18.65
N PRO A 65 16.73 -1.65 -18.90
CA PRO A 65 17.14 -0.26 -18.84
C PRO A 65 16.48 0.66 -19.87
N ASP A 66 16.04 0.13 -21.02
CA ASP A 66 15.39 0.93 -22.07
C ASP A 66 13.98 1.33 -21.63
N LEU A 67 13.30 0.42 -20.94
CA LEU A 67 12.00 0.67 -20.31
C LEU A 67 12.11 1.31 -18.92
N ALA A 68 13.31 1.33 -18.33
CA ALA A 68 13.55 1.73 -16.95
C ALA A 68 12.60 1.00 -15.96
N ALA A 69 12.40 -0.30 -16.17
CA ALA A 69 11.41 -1.09 -15.44
C ALA A 69 11.77 -2.58 -15.37
N PHE A 70 11.20 -3.28 -14.39
CA PHE A 70 11.18 -4.74 -14.39
C PHE A 70 10.14 -5.26 -15.39
N VAL A 71 10.57 -6.02 -16.40
CA VAL A 71 9.65 -6.67 -17.36
C VAL A 71 9.02 -7.93 -16.79
N ASN A 72 9.69 -8.54 -15.82
CA ASN A 72 9.12 -9.52 -14.92
C ASN A 72 9.79 -9.42 -13.55
N ALA A 73 9.06 -9.76 -12.50
CA ALA A 73 9.62 -10.00 -11.19
C ALA A 73 8.72 -10.90 -10.35
N SER A 74 9.31 -11.53 -9.37
CA SER A 74 8.63 -12.24 -8.30
C SER A 74 9.35 -12.00 -6.98
N GLY A 75 8.61 -12.09 -5.88
CA GLY A 75 9.18 -11.96 -4.56
C GLY A 75 8.36 -12.70 -3.51
N SER A 76 9.00 -12.97 -2.38
CA SER A 76 8.37 -13.62 -1.24
C SER A 76 9.04 -13.22 0.07
N THR A 77 8.29 -13.30 1.16
CA THR A 77 8.80 -13.21 2.53
C THR A 77 8.10 -14.26 3.40
N SER A 78 8.79 -14.72 4.45
CA SER A 78 8.24 -15.66 5.44
C SER A 78 7.86 -14.99 6.76
N GLY A 79 7.87 -13.67 6.83
CA GLY A 79 7.47 -12.98 8.04
C GLY A 79 7.82 -11.51 8.01
N VAL A 80 6.93 -10.66 8.48
CA VAL A 80 7.17 -9.24 8.71
C VAL A 80 6.75 -8.92 10.13
N THR A 81 7.56 -8.16 10.86
CA THR A 81 7.17 -7.56 12.14
C THR A 81 7.53 -6.09 12.15
N MET A 82 6.70 -5.30 12.80
CA MET A 82 6.92 -3.89 13.04
C MET A 82 6.40 -3.55 14.43
N SER A 83 7.18 -2.78 15.19
CA SER A 83 6.70 -2.17 16.42
C SER A 83 6.95 -0.68 16.39
N VAL A 84 5.96 0.10 16.79
CA VAL A 84 6.06 1.56 16.91
C VAL A 84 5.78 1.91 18.36
N LYS A 85 6.66 2.68 18.97
CA LYS A 85 6.49 3.23 20.31
C LYS A 85 6.52 4.73 20.24
N SER A 86 5.47 5.37 20.74
CA SER A 86 5.38 6.81 20.90
C SER A 86 4.70 7.15 22.24
N PRO A 87 4.72 8.43 22.66
CA PRO A 87 4.08 8.84 23.90
C PRO A 87 2.56 8.68 23.92
N LEU A 88 1.90 8.72 22.76
CA LEU A 88 0.43 8.59 22.64
C LEU A 88 -0.03 7.21 22.21
N GLN A 89 0.83 6.42 21.55
CA GLN A 89 0.44 5.14 20.99
C GLN A 89 1.59 4.14 20.92
N ASN A 90 1.23 2.88 21.09
CA ASN A 90 2.09 1.75 20.75
C ASN A 90 1.37 0.88 19.72
N VAL A 91 2.08 0.50 18.66
CA VAL A 91 1.59 -0.36 17.59
C VAL A 91 2.49 -1.57 17.47
N GLU A 92 1.90 -2.76 17.38
CA GLU A 92 2.59 -4.00 17.04
C GLU A 92 1.89 -4.59 15.81
N ALA A 93 2.60 -4.74 14.70
CA ALA A 93 2.07 -5.30 13.48
C ALA A 93 2.92 -6.50 13.02
N SER A 94 2.26 -7.49 12.44
CA SER A 94 2.92 -8.68 11.88
C SER A 94 2.16 -9.27 10.70
N ALA A 95 2.89 -10.01 9.89
CA ALA A 95 2.35 -10.93 8.89
C ALA A 95 3.22 -12.18 8.82
N ASP A 96 2.62 -13.34 8.57
CA ASP A 96 3.31 -14.65 8.48
C ASP A 96 4.08 -14.81 7.17
N GLY A 97 3.87 -13.91 6.21
CA GLY A 97 4.55 -13.93 4.92
C GLY A 97 3.64 -13.51 3.78
N GLY A 98 4.19 -13.60 2.58
CA GLY A 98 3.50 -13.23 1.37
C GLY A 98 4.34 -13.52 0.14
N ALA A 99 3.69 -13.53 -1.02
CA ALA A 99 4.35 -13.66 -2.30
C ALA A 99 3.69 -12.73 -3.31
N GLY A 100 4.47 -12.28 -4.29
CA GLY A 100 3.96 -11.42 -5.35
C GLY A 100 4.68 -11.61 -6.66
N SER A 101 4.05 -11.11 -7.71
CA SER A 101 4.58 -11.11 -9.06
C SER A 101 4.28 -9.79 -9.76
N LEU A 102 5.15 -9.44 -10.69
CA LEU A 102 5.03 -8.28 -11.57
C LEU A 102 5.35 -8.75 -12.99
N SER A 103 4.61 -8.24 -13.95
CA SER A 103 4.95 -8.32 -15.36
C SER A 103 4.75 -6.94 -15.98
N ALA A 104 5.63 -6.57 -16.90
CA ALA A 104 5.51 -5.33 -17.64
C ALA A 104 5.92 -5.50 -19.10
N THR A 105 5.26 -4.74 -19.97
CA THR A 105 5.53 -4.70 -21.40
C THR A 105 5.53 -3.27 -21.89
N LYS A 106 6.19 -3.00 -23.02
CA LYS A 106 6.17 -1.67 -23.64
C LYS A 106 4.73 -1.30 -24.03
N SER A 107 4.28 -0.12 -23.59
CA SER A 107 2.97 0.40 -23.98
C SER A 107 3.01 1.01 -25.38
N ALA A 108 1.91 0.90 -26.13
CA ALA A 108 1.79 1.45 -27.49
C ALA A 108 2.02 2.97 -27.54
N ASN A 109 1.55 3.67 -26.49
CA ASN A 109 1.66 5.12 -26.37
C ASN A 109 2.94 5.57 -25.64
N GLY A 110 3.87 4.64 -25.38
CA GLY A 110 5.10 4.85 -24.62
C GLY A 110 4.95 4.61 -23.11
N GLY A 111 6.08 4.37 -22.44
CA GLY A 111 6.07 3.83 -21.07
C GLY A 111 5.80 2.33 -21.06
N ILE A 112 5.26 1.83 -19.95
CA ILE A 112 4.95 0.41 -19.76
C ILE A 112 3.48 0.17 -19.39
N ASP A 113 2.96 -0.96 -19.83
CA ASP A 113 1.77 -1.59 -19.26
C ASP A 113 2.24 -2.63 -18.26
N PHE A 114 1.64 -2.69 -17.07
CA PHE A 114 2.02 -3.65 -16.05
C PHE A 114 0.83 -4.39 -15.44
N ALA A 115 1.11 -5.57 -14.92
CA ALA A 115 0.22 -6.32 -14.04
C ALA A 115 1.00 -6.78 -12.80
N TYR A 116 0.39 -6.60 -11.64
CA TYR A 116 0.96 -6.88 -10.33
C TYR A 116 -0.05 -7.68 -9.51
N SER A 117 0.43 -8.68 -8.77
CA SER A 117 -0.37 -9.46 -7.84
C SER A 117 0.45 -9.71 -6.58
N GLN A 118 -0.15 -9.60 -5.40
CA GLN A 118 0.48 -9.94 -4.13
C GLN A 118 -0.54 -10.60 -3.21
N THR A 119 -0.10 -11.59 -2.44
CA THR A 119 -0.84 -12.15 -1.32
C THR A 119 -0.05 -12.00 -0.03
N MET A 120 -0.75 -11.92 1.09
CA MET A 120 -0.22 -11.87 2.43
C MET A 120 -1.05 -12.73 3.35
N THR A 121 -0.42 -13.40 4.31
CA THR A 121 -1.09 -14.28 5.26
C THR A 121 -0.83 -13.85 6.70
N GLY A 122 -1.77 -14.16 7.58
CA GLY A 122 -1.61 -13.96 9.03
C GLY A 122 -1.39 -12.51 9.43
N PHE A 123 -2.06 -11.57 8.76
CA PHE A 123 -1.98 -10.17 9.14
C PHE A 123 -2.59 -9.97 10.53
N ALA A 124 -1.84 -9.34 11.42
CA ALA A 124 -2.28 -8.92 12.74
C ALA A 124 -1.67 -7.57 13.08
N GLU A 125 -2.47 -6.67 13.63
CA GLU A 125 -2.03 -5.38 14.15
C GLU A 125 -2.71 -5.17 15.50
N THR A 126 -1.95 -4.70 16.49
CA THR A 126 -2.45 -4.32 17.81
C THR A 126 -2.07 -2.88 18.04
N VAL A 127 -3.08 -2.02 18.23
CA VAL A 127 -2.90 -0.61 18.53
C VAL A 127 -3.34 -0.35 19.96
N ARG A 128 -2.48 0.30 20.72
CA ARG A 128 -2.73 0.72 22.10
C ARG A 128 -2.52 2.22 22.18
N LEU A 129 -3.62 2.95 22.29
CA LEU A 129 -3.66 4.39 22.52
C LEU A 129 -3.66 4.64 24.04
N ASP A 130 -2.73 5.48 24.48
CA ASP A 130 -2.63 5.97 25.85
C ASP A 130 -2.35 7.47 25.76
N ASP A 131 -3.41 8.29 25.69
CA ASP A 131 -3.28 9.74 25.61
C ASP A 131 -3.30 10.32 27.03
N PRO A 132 -2.15 10.77 27.58
CA PRO A 132 -2.09 11.32 28.92
C PRO A 132 -2.81 12.67 29.06
N LYS A 133 -3.09 13.38 27.95
CA LYS A 133 -3.76 14.68 28.00
C LYS A 133 -5.27 14.54 28.16
N SER A 134 -5.88 13.60 27.45
CA SER A 134 -7.32 13.32 27.56
C SER A 134 -7.64 12.26 28.61
N GLY A 135 -6.65 11.47 29.05
CA GLY A 135 -6.84 10.29 29.89
C GLY A 135 -7.45 9.11 29.12
N LEU A 136 -7.57 9.21 27.80
CA LEU A 136 -8.13 8.17 26.95
C LEU A 136 -7.15 6.99 26.87
N LYS A 137 -7.63 5.80 27.30
CA LYS A 137 -6.95 4.53 27.10
C LYS A 137 -7.82 3.62 26.27
N PHE A 138 -7.38 3.30 25.06
CA PHE A 138 -8.14 2.48 24.13
C PHE A 138 -7.20 1.52 23.40
N SER A 139 -7.65 0.29 23.20
CA SER A 139 -6.90 -0.71 22.46
C SER A 139 -7.80 -1.46 21.50
N TYR A 140 -7.27 -1.75 20.32
CA TYR A 140 -7.94 -2.59 19.34
C TYR A 140 -6.93 -3.44 18.58
N ASN A 141 -7.39 -4.62 18.13
CA ASN A 141 -6.61 -5.49 17.28
C ASN A 141 -7.28 -5.58 15.91
N VAL A 142 -6.51 -5.51 14.84
CA VAL A 142 -6.96 -5.77 13.48
C VAL A 142 -6.34 -7.09 13.03
N LYS A 143 -7.12 -8.00 12.47
CA LYS A 143 -6.64 -9.29 11.99
C LYS A 143 -7.27 -9.64 10.66
N SER A 144 -6.48 -10.30 9.81
CA SER A 144 -6.99 -10.98 8.63
C SER A 144 -6.05 -12.13 8.28
N PRO A 145 -6.55 -13.39 8.22
CA PRO A 145 -5.72 -14.53 7.84
C PRO A 145 -5.20 -14.43 6.39
N HIS A 146 -5.87 -13.67 5.53
CA HIS A 146 -5.48 -13.54 4.13
C HIS A 146 -5.83 -12.16 3.57
N ALA A 147 -4.84 -11.50 3.01
CA ALA A 147 -5.00 -10.30 2.21
C ALA A 147 -4.43 -10.52 0.81
N ALA A 148 -4.99 -9.85 -0.19
CA ALA A 148 -4.48 -9.85 -1.55
C ALA A 148 -4.59 -8.46 -2.18
N VAL A 149 -3.64 -8.16 -3.06
CA VAL A 149 -3.59 -6.94 -3.86
C VAL A 149 -3.37 -7.35 -5.30
N ASP A 150 -4.23 -6.88 -6.19
CA ASP A 150 -4.05 -7.01 -7.63
C ASP A 150 -4.08 -5.61 -8.24
N ALA A 151 -3.15 -5.31 -9.13
CA ALA A 151 -3.11 -4.02 -9.82
C ALA A 151 -2.70 -4.18 -11.27
N THR A 152 -3.27 -3.36 -12.14
CA THR A 152 -2.85 -3.22 -13.53
C THR A 152 -2.66 -1.76 -13.85
N GLY A 153 -1.64 -1.44 -14.64
CA GLY A 153 -1.41 -0.10 -15.13
C GLY A 153 -1.19 -0.05 -16.63
N LYS A 154 -1.55 1.08 -17.22
CA LYS A 154 -1.39 1.39 -18.63
C LYS A 154 -0.53 2.63 -18.81
N GLY A 155 0.41 2.59 -19.74
CA GLY A 155 1.22 3.73 -20.16
C GLY A 155 2.03 4.41 -19.05
N MET A 156 2.49 3.66 -18.04
CA MET A 156 3.29 4.20 -16.93
C MET A 156 4.62 4.76 -17.45
N ARG A 157 4.89 6.05 -17.22
CA ARG A 157 6.06 6.79 -17.75
C ARG A 157 7.31 6.62 -16.89
N THR A 158 7.75 5.37 -16.72
CA THR A 158 8.91 4.99 -15.87
C THR A 158 10.19 5.73 -16.21
N LYS A 159 10.58 5.79 -17.49
CA LYS A 159 11.81 6.50 -17.92
C LYS A 159 11.72 8.03 -17.70
N PRO A 160 10.68 8.75 -18.16
CA PRO A 160 10.52 10.16 -17.82
C PRO A 160 10.49 10.46 -16.31
N LEU A 161 9.91 9.57 -15.50
CA LEU A 161 9.93 9.70 -14.04
C LEU A 161 11.34 9.53 -13.45
N LEU A 162 12.11 8.56 -13.96
CA LEU A 162 13.50 8.38 -13.55
C LEU A 162 14.35 9.59 -13.96
N ASP A 163 14.09 10.19 -15.13
CA ASP A 163 14.76 11.40 -15.59
C ASP A 163 14.43 12.63 -14.72
N LEU A 164 13.19 12.72 -14.21
CA LEU A 164 12.79 13.73 -13.23
C LEU A 164 13.50 13.56 -11.89
N LEU A 165 13.64 12.31 -11.42
CA LEU A 165 14.40 12.01 -10.21
C LEU A 165 15.89 12.38 -10.39
N ALA A 166 16.50 11.99 -11.50
CA ALA A 166 17.87 12.34 -11.83
C ALA A 166 18.07 13.86 -11.88
N PHE A 167 17.12 14.60 -12.44
CA PHE A 167 17.13 16.07 -12.41
C PHE A 167 17.07 16.61 -10.98
N ALA A 168 16.19 16.08 -10.12
CA ALA A 168 16.08 16.52 -8.74
C ALA A 168 17.37 16.29 -7.95
N VAL A 169 18.02 15.13 -8.13
CA VAL A 169 19.31 14.80 -7.51
C VAL A 169 20.41 15.75 -7.99
N ALA A 170 20.45 16.10 -9.28
CA ALA A 170 21.41 17.06 -9.81
C ALA A 170 21.16 18.52 -9.37
N ASN A 171 19.95 18.83 -8.89
CA ASN A 171 19.49 20.17 -8.55
C ASN A 171 18.95 20.26 -7.11
N GLU A 172 19.67 19.67 -6.16
CA GLU A 172 19.24 19.52 -4.76
C GLU A 172 19.05 20.85 -4.01
N ASP A 173 19.73 21.92 -4.44
CA ASP A 173 19.65 23.24 -3.80
C ASP A 173 18.73 24.21 -4.56
N GLU A 174 18.09 25.10 -3.80
CA GLU A 174 17.07 26.03 -4.29
C GLU A 174 17.59 26.96 -5.40
N ALA A 175 18.88 27.34 -5.37
CA ALA A 175 19.45 28.23 -6.36
C ALA A 175 19.57 27.52 -7.73
N LYS A 176 20.08 26.28 -7.75
CA LYS A 176 20.15 25.47 -8.97
C LYS A 176 18.76 25.14 -9.52
N LEU A 177 17.81 24.79 -8.64
CA LEU A 177 16.44 24.50 -9.06
C LEU A 177 15.77 25.71 -9.72
N LYS A 178 15.97 26.91 -9.14
CA LYS A 178 15.47 28.17 -9.72
C LYS A 178 16.15 28.49 -11.06
N ALA A 179 17.46 28.31 -11.16
CA ALA A 179 18.20 28.53 -12.40
C ALA A 179 17.72 27.58 -13.53
N ASN A 180 17.35 26.35 -13.18
CA ASN A 180 16.98 25.30 -14.13
C ASN A 180 15.46 25.07 -14.23
N GLN A 181 14.64 26.06 -13.85
CA GLN A 181 13.18 25.95 -13.82
C GLN A 181 12.57 25.62 -15.19
N ALA A 182 13.15 26.15 -16.28
CA ALA A 182 12.69 25.86 -17.64
C ALA A 182 12.87 24.38 -18.01
N GLU A 183 14.01 23.79 -17.63
CA GLU A 183 14.28 22.38 -17.84
C GLU A 183 13.36 21.50 -16.97
N PHE A 184 13.18 21.87 -15.70
CA PHE A 184 12.24 21.19 -14.81
C PHE A 184 10.83 21.14 -15.42
N LYS A 185 10.33 22.28 -15.91
CA LYS A 185 9.02 22.36 -16.56
C LYS A 185 8.96 21.47 -17.81
N SER A 186 10.00 21.48 -18.65
CA SER A 186 10.07 20.64 -19.84
C SER A 186 10.02 19.14 -19.49
N ARG A 187 10.81 18.70 -18.50
CA ARG A 187 10.83 17.30 -18.04
C ARG A 187 9.50 16.88 -17.42
N LEU A 188 8.89 17.76 -16.64
CA LEU A 188 7.59 17.51 -16.03
C LEU A 188 6.51 17.32 -17.10
N LEU A 189 6.47 18.21 -18.11
CA LEU A 189 5.53 18.10 -19.22
C LEU A 189 5.78 16.83 -20.06
N ALA A 190 7.04 16.43 -20.26
CA ALA A 190 7.38 15.20 -20.97
C ALA A 190 6.97 13.92 -20.22
N ALA A 191 6.82 13.99 -18.89
CA ALA A 191 6.32 12.88 -18.09
C ALA A 191 4.79 12.78 -18.09
N LEU A 192 4.06 13.80 -18.55
CA LEU A 192 2.59 13.80 -18.51
C LEU A 192 1.97 13.14 -19.76
N PRO A 193 0.87 12.38 -19.58
CA PRO A 193 0.33 11.94 -18.30
C PRO A 193 1.25 10.87 -17.69
N LEU A 194 1.45 10.92 -16.36
CA LEU A 194 2.40 10.03 -15.66
C LEU A 194 2.09 8.53 -15.86
N TRP A 195 0.81 8.23 -16.05
CA TRP A 195 0.23 6.96 -16.47
C TRP A 195 -1.05 7.27 -17.27
N GLU A 196 -1.60 6.30 -17.96
CA GLU A 196 -2.91 6.43 -18.62
C GLU A 196 -4.03 6.01 -17.70
N ARG A 197 -3.89 4.83 -17.10
CA ARG A 197 -4.85 4.26 -16.16
C ARG A 197 -4.18 3.30 -15.20
N ILE A 198 -4.59 3.33 -13.95
CA ILE A 198 -4.24 2.33 -12.95
C ILE A 198 -5.53 1.81 -12.35
N ASP A 199 -5.69 0.50 -12.33
CA ASP A 199 -6.75 -0.21 -11.62
C ASP A 199 -6.12 -1.07 -10.54
N GLY A 200 -6.71 -1.08 -9.36
CA GLY A 200 -6.22 -1.81 -8.19
C GLY A 200 -7.36 -2.38 -7.38
N THR A 201 -7.19 -3.58 -6.86
CA THR A 201 -8.10 -4.23 -5.91
C THR A 201 -7.32 -4.67 -4.69
N TYR A 202 -7.80 -4.28 -3.52
CA TYR A 202 -7.33 -4.76 -2.22
C TYR A 202 -8.42 -5.64 -1.64
N SER A 203 -8.09 -6.81 -1.12
CA SER A 203 -9.07 -7.71 -0.52
C SER A 203 -8.54 -8.36 0.75
N PHE A 204 -9.45 -8.60 1.68
CA PHE A 204 -9.23 -9.27 2.96
C PHE A 204 -10.28 -10.36 3.10
N LYS A 205 -9.86 -11.52 3.62
CA LYS A 205 -10.75 -12.57 4.09
C LYS A 205 -10.77 -12.58 5.60
N ASP A 206 -11.94 -12.84 6.17
CA ASP A 206 -12.17 -12.94 7.61
C ASP A 206 -11.52 -11.77 8.37
N PHE A 207 -11.81 -10.56 7.89
CA PHE A 207 -11.30 -9.32 8.48
C PHE A 207 -12.02 -9.08 9.81
N VAL A 208 -11.26 -8.86 10.88
CA VAL A 208 -11.79 -8.63 12.21
C VAL A 208 -11.08 -7.45 12.86
N VAL A 209 -11.86 -6.56 13.48
CA VAL A 209 -11.40 -5.55 14.42
C VAL A 209 -11.94 -5.91 15.80
N GLU A 210 -11.06 -6.35 16.68
CA GLU A 210 -11.37 -6.64 18.08
C GLU A 210 -11.22 -5.36 18.89
N THR A 211 -12.25 -4.98 19.63
CA THR A 211 -12.21 -3.83 20.53
C THR A 211 -12.70 -4.24 21.92
N GLN A 212 -12.47 -3.39 22.92
CA GLN A 212 -13.04 -3.59 24.27
C GLN A 212 -14.59 -3.58 24.28
N LEU A 213 -15.21 -3.01 23.24
CA LEU A 213 -16.67 -2.93 23.07
C LEU A 213 -17.24 -4.11 22.27
N GLY A 214 -16.39 -5.06 21.84
CA GLY A 214 -16.75 -6.20 21.01
C GLY A 214 -16.09 -6.18 19.64
N ASN A 215 -16.38 -7.21 18.86
CA ASN A 215 -15.73 -7.46 17.57
C ASN A 215 -16.58 -6.93 16.42
N PHE A 216 -15.91 -6.24 15.50
CA PHE A 216 -16.42 -5.89 14.18
C PHE A 216 -15.74 -6.78 13.16
N GLY A 217 -16.42 -7.16 12.09
CA GLY A 217 -15.75 -7.94 11.06
C GLY A 217 -16.53 -8.11 9.79
N ALA A 218 -15.88 -8.70 8.80
CA ALA A 218 -16.43 -9.08 7.52
C ALA A 218 -15.76 -10.37 7.03
N THR A 219 -16.54 -11.35 6.60
CA THR A 219 -16.01 -12.56 5.94
C THR A 219 -15.22 -12.23 4.68
N GLN A 220 -15.63 -11.18 3.97
CA GLN A 220 -14.86 -10.62 2.87
C GLN A 220 -15.01 -9.10 2.87
N LEU A 221 -13.89 -8.40 2.77
CA LEU A 221 -13.83 -6.96 2.56
C LEU A 221 -12.93 -6.70 1.36
N SER A 222 -13.38 -5.96 0.37
CA SER A 222 -12.56 -5.58 -0.78
C SER A 222 -12.83 -4.16 -1.23
N THR A 223 -11.77 -3.49 -1.66
CA THR A 223 -11.80 -2.13 -2.20
C THR A 223 -11.19 -2.15 -3.59
N ALA A 224 -11.93 -1.68 -4.59
CA ALA A 224 -11.42 -1.45 -5.93
C ALA A 224 -11.25 0.05 -6.16
N VAL A 225 -10.13 0.42 -6.78
CA VAL A 225 -9.80 1.80 -7.16
C VAL A 225 -9.39 1.79 -8.62
N GLY A 226 -9.92 2.72 -9.40
CA GLY A 226 -9.45 3.01 -10.75
C GLY A 226 -9.10 4.48 -10.84
N MET A 227 -7.95 4.84 -11.40
CA MET A 227 -7.59 6.24 -11.63
C MET A 227 -7.01 6.42 -13.02
N ASP A 228 -7.46 7.45 -13.72
CA ASP A 228 -6.81 7.88 -14.95
C ASP A 228 -5.55 8.71 -14.63
N GLY A 229 -4.74 8.94 -15.65
CA GLY A 229 -3.61 9.87 -15.60
C GLY A 229 -4.02 11.29 -15.22
N ILE A 230 -3.00 12.12 -14.93
CA ILE A 230 -3.20 13.56 -14.74
C ILE A 230 -3.60 14.17 -16.09
N LEU A 231 -4.91 14.30 -16.28
CA LEU A 231 -5.58 14.78 -17.49
C LEU A 231 -6.65 15.81 -17.11
N GLN A 232 -7.00 16.69 -18.05
CA GLN A 232 -8.01 17.72 -17.83
C GLN A 232 -9.37 17.14 -17.38
N ASN A 233 -9.73 15.95 -17.87
CA ASN A 233 -10.98 15.25 -17.58
C ASN A 233 -10.75 13.85 -16.98
N GLY A 234 -9.69 13.68 -16.18
CA GLY A 234 -9.39 12.39 -15.56
C GLY A 234 -10.46 11.95 -14.54
N GLN A 235 -10.69 10.64 -14.43
CA GLN A 235 -11.66 10.06 -13.50
C GLN A 235 -10.96 9.25 -12.41
N ILE A 236 -11.59 9.24 -11.23
CA ILE A 236 -11.28 8.33 -10.14
C ILE A 236 -12.54 7.54 -9.83
N ALA A 237 -12.45 6.22 -9.93
CA ALA A 237 -13.49 5.27 -9.58
C ALA A 237 -13.12 4.55 -8.28
N TYR A 238 -14.11 4.34 -7.43
CA TYR A 238 -13.93 3.67 -6.14
C TYR A 238 -15.12 2.77 -5.83
N ALA A 239 -14.87 1.54 -5.37
CA ALA A 239 -15.91 0.61 -4.96
C ALA A 239 -15.48 -0.15 -3.70
N ILE A 240 -16.38 -0.22 -2.71
CA ILE A 240 -16.22 -1.10 -1.54
C ILE A 240 -17.24 -2.22 -1.64
N LYS A 241 -16.79 -3.45 -1.39
CA LYS A 241 -17.65 -4.62 -1.22
C LYS A 241 -17.34 -5.26 0.13
N ALA A 242 -18.37 -5.46 0.93
CA ALA A 242 -18.28 -6.18 2.20
C ALA A 242 -19.36 -7.25 2.27
N THR A 243 -19.01 -8.44 2.77
CA THR A 243 -19.96 -9.54 2.97
C THR A 243 -19.76 -10.17 4.35
N GLY A 244 -20.85 -10.68 4.94
CA GLY A 244 -20.81 -11.29 6.27
C GLY A 244 -20.43 -10.31 7.38
N LEU A 245 -20.97 -9.07 7.33
CA LEU A 245 -20.71 -8.06 8.34
C LEU A 245 -21.15 -8.53 9.74
N THR A 246 -20.26 -8.37 10.71
CA THR A 246 -20.49 -8.65 12.13
C THR A 246 -20.33 -7.36 12.92
N LEU A 247 -21.30 -7.08 13.80
CA LEU A 247 -21.35 -5.90 14.65
C LEU A 247 -21.62 -6.32 16.11
N PRO A 248 -21.03 -5.65 17.12
CA PRO A 248 -21.36 -5.89 18.51
C PRO A 248 -22.85 -5.61 18.79
N GLN A 249 -23.56 -6.57 19.38
CA GLN A 249 -25.01 -6.45 19.64
C GLN A 249 -25.38 -5.25 20.53
N GLN A 250 -24.45 -4.82 21.39
CA GLN A 250 -24.61 -3.71 22.32
C GLN A 250 -24.59 -2.34 21.63
N MET A 251 -24.11 -2.25 20.38
CA MET A 251 -24.04 -1.00 19.59
C MET A 251 -25.19 -0.85 18.59
N LEU A 252 -26.13 -1.78 18.55
CA LEU A 252 -27.36 -1.63 17.77
C LEU A 252 -28.34 -0.73 18.55
N PRO A 253 -28.80 0.39 17.99
CA PRO A 253 -29.91 1.16 18.57
C PRO A 253 -31.10 0.23 18.79
N ASP A 254 -31.87 0.43 19.87
CA ASP A 254 -32.91 -0.52 20.31
C ASP A 254 -33.91 -0.92 19.20
N GLY A 255 -34.12 -0.05 18.19
CA GLY A 255 -34.98 -0.29 17.03
C GLY A 255 -34.45 -1.22 15.92
N TYR A 256 -33.15 -1.56 15.88
CA TYR A 256 -32.56 -2.38 14.81
C TYR A 256 -32.34 -3.85 15.18
N ARG A 257 -32.45 -4.20 16.47
CA ARG A 257 -32.33 -5.57 16.99
C ARG A 257 -33.26 -6.60 16.31
N PRO A 258 -34.49 -6.27 15.86
CA PRO A 258 -35.37 -7.26 15.22
C PRO A 258 -35.06 -7.57 13.74
N GLN A 259 -34.32 -6.70 13.04
CA GLN A 259 -34.24 -6.75 11.57
C GLN A 259 -33.14 -7.68 11.04
N LEU A 260 -32.04 -7.84 11.79
CA LEU A 260 -30.97 -8.80 11.45
C LEU A 260 -31.41 -10.26 11.60
N ARG A 261 -32.33 -10.53 12.55
CA ARG A 261 -32.88 -11.87 12.77
C ARG A 261 -33.83 -12.34 11.65
N ARG A 262 -34.47 -11.40 10.94
CA ARG A 262 -35.38 -11.73 9.82
C ARG A 262 -34.67 -11.95 8.48
N ARG A 263 -33.46 -11.40 8.25
CA ARG A 263 -32.72 -11.63 7.00
C ARG A 263 -32.03 -13.00 6.94
N GLN A 264 -31.64 -13.59 8.06
CA GLN A 264 -31.10 -14.96 8.07
C GLN A 264 -32.16 -16.03 7.73
N HIS A 265 -33.45 -15.76 7.97
CA HIS A 265 -34.55 -16.69 7.64
C HIS A 265 -35.17 -16.50 6.25
N ARG A 266 -34.79 -15.47 5.48
CA ARG A 266 -35.42 -15.15 4.18
C ARG A 266 -34.48 -15.29 2.97
N SER A 267 -33.39 -16.06 3.11
CA SER A 267 -32.53 -16.48 1.98
C SER A 267 -33.16 -17.65 1.20
N GLY A 268 -34.42 -17.50 0.81
CA GLY A 268 -35.16 -18.53 0.09
C GLY A 268 -36.55 -18.06 -0.29
N GLN A 269 -36.64 -17.10 -1.21
CA GLN A 269 -37.69 -17.00 -2.23
C GLN A 269 -37.56 -15.71 -3.04
N HIS A 270 -37.81 -15.86 -4.34
CA HIS A 270 -37.75 -14.89 -5.45
C HIS A 270 -38.43 -13.54 -5.23
N GLY A 271 -38.03 -12.59 -6.09
CA GLY A 271 -38.83 -11.42 -6.47
C GLY A 271 -38.08 -10.49 -7.40
N GLU A 272 -38.13 -10.75 -8.71
CA GLU A 272 -38.00 -9.70 -9.74
C GLU A 272 -38.96 -8.55 -9.41
N GLU A 273 -38.51 -7.30 -9.51
CA GLU A 273 -39.43 -6.23 -9.85
C GLU A 273 -38.73 -5.10 -10.62
N ASN A 274 -39.35 -4.80 -11.74
CA ASN A 274 -38.98 -3.90 -12.82
C ASN A 274 -39.73 -2.59 -12.57
N HIS A 275 -39.08 -1.42 -12.58
CA HIS A 275 -39.82 -0.16 -12.71
C HIS A 275 -39.12 0.90 -13.56
N ARG A 276 -39.82 1.24 -14.64
CA ARG A 276 -39.68 2.43 -15.48
C ARG A 276 -40.26 3.68 -14.79
N ASN A 277 -39.57 4.80 -15.02
CA ASN A 277 -40.04 6.18 -15.29
C ASN A 277 -40.80 6.99 -14.21
N PRO A 278 -40.80 8.35 -14.28
CA PRO A 278 -40.97 9.21 -15.47
C PRO A 278 -39.71 9.90 -16.02
#